data_AF-A0A849PZ89-F1
#
_entry.id   AF-A0A849PZ89-F1
#
_cell.length_a   1.000
_cell.length_b   1.000
_cell.length_c   1.000
_cell.angle_alpha   90.00
_cell.angle_beta   90.00
_cell.angle_gamma   90.00
#
_symmetry.space_group_name_H-M   'P 1'
#
loop_
_entity.id
_entity.type
_entity.pdbx_description
1 polymer ?
#
loop_
_entity_poly.entity_id
_entity_poly.type
_entity_poly.pdbx_seq_one_letter_code
_entity_poly.pdbx_strand_id
1 'polypeptide(L)'
;MQNYLLQIDSGEIQQSLNETFSNVIDQITPELPHTTFVTDLAFIMIIGAIVTLAFFKIKQPLIIGYLFAGMLIGPLSPLWAWILPDGGPSSDIVGGVGILSDIDALNLFAEIGVILLLFVIGIEFPYAKIKSIGRVAIGVGTIGLISTLGVVFYSATALGLNFMDALFISAALSVSSTAIIVKILEE
;
A
#
# COMPACT_ATOMS: atom_id res chain seq x y z
N MET A 1 49.87 49.35 -24.15
CA MET A 1 49.36 47.96 -24.10
C MET A 1 49.87 47.26 -22.83
N GLN A 2 49.59 47.80 -21.64
CA GLN A 2 49.87 47.11 -20.38
C GLN A 2 48.75 47.52 -19.40
N ASN A 3 48.29 46.55 -18.59
CA ASN A 3 47.23 46.63 -17.56
C ASN A 3 45.89 45.98 -17.94
N TYR A 4 45.93 44.72 -18.38
CA TYR A 4 44.75 43.84 -18.44
C TYR A 4 44.92 42.53 -17.64
N LEU A 5 45.99 42.40 -16.84
CA LEU A 5 46.40 41.13 -16.22
C LEU A 5 46.47 41.09 -14.68
N LEU A 6 45.82 42.02 -13.97
CA LEU A 6 45.83 42.02 -12.49
C LEU A 6 44.46 42.32 -11.86
N GLN A 7 43.39 41.76 -12.43
CA GLN A 7 42.08 41.72 -11.76
C GLN A 7 41.45 40.35 -11.93
N ILE A 8 42.23 39.31 -11.59
CA ILE A 8 41.63 38.03 -11.23
C ILE A 8 41.32 38.17 -9.75
N ASP A 9 40.08 38.58 -9.46
CA ASP A 9 39.57 38.66 -8.10
C ASP A 9 39.54 37.24 -7.53
N SER A 10 40.38 37.01 -6.51
CA SER A 10 40.46 35.72 -5.80
C SER A 10 39.12 35.31 -5.19
N GLY A 11 38.21 36.26 -4.95
CA GLY A 11 36.85 36.01 -4.47
C GLY A 11 35.97 35.27 -5.48
N GLU A 12 35.97 35.69 -6.75
CA GLU A 12 35.16 35.04 -7.81
C GLU A 12 35.62 33.61 -8.10
N ILE A 13 36.95 33.38 -8.10
CA ILE A 13 37.50 32.03 -8.26
C ILE A 13 37.11 31.15 -7.05
N GLN A 14 37.21 31.66 -5.83
CA GLN A 14 36.79 30.88 -4.66
C GLN A 14 35.30 30.57 -4.69
N GLN A 15 34.46 31.50 -5.14
CA GLN A 15 33.01 31.32 -5.20
C GLN A 15 32.62 30.31 -6.29
N SER A 16 33.21 30.42 -7.48
CA SER A 16 33.02 29.44 -8.56
C SER A 16 33.55 28.06 -8.20
N LEU A 17 34.69 27.99 -7.49
CA LEU A 17 35.20 26.73 -6.96
C LEU A 17 34.25 26.15 -5.90
N ASN A 18 33.70 26.96 -5.00
CA ASN A 18 32.80 26.48 -3.96
C ASN A 18 31.46 25.98 -4.54
N GLU A 19 30.90 26.67 -5.54
CA GLU A 19 29.72 26.22 -6.28
C GLU A 19 30.01 24.94 -7.08
N THR A 20 31.18 24.84 -7.72
CA THR A 20 31.57 23.61 -8.42
C THR A 20 31.75 22.47 -7.43
N PHE A 21 32.34 22.74 -6.28
CA PHE A 21 32.54 21.75 -5.22
C PHE A 21 31.21 21.30 -4.63
N SER A 22 30.26 22.21 -4.38
CA SER A 22 28.92 21.84 -3.92
C SER A 22 28.15 21.04 -4.96
N ASN A 23 28.17 21.45 -6.24
CA ASN A 23 27.50 20.73 -7.32
C ASN A 23 28.09 19.33 -7.54
N VAL A 24 29.41 19.17 -7.36
CA VAL A 24 30.10 17.88 -7.44
C VAL A 24 29.82 17.03 -6.19
N ILE A 25 29.75 17.64 -5.00
CA ILE A 25 29.34 16.96 -3.77
C ILE A 25 27.91 16.45 -3.87
N ASP A 26 26.98 17.23 -4.45
CA ASP A 26 25.59 16.82 -4.67
C ASP A 26 25.47 15.72 -5.73
N GLN A 27 26.37 15.68 -6.72
CA GLN A 27 26.46 14.57 -7.68
C GLN A 27 27.09 13.29 -7.10
N ILE A 28 28.02 13.42 -6.15
CA ILE A 28 28.74 12.29 -5.52
C ILE A 28 27.99 11.77 -4.29
N THR A 29 27.21 12.62 -3.64
CA THR A 29 26.36 12.31 -2.49
C THR A 29 24.90 12.39 -2.94
N PRO A 30 24.41 11.41 -3.73
CA PRO A 30 22.97 11.28 -3.87
C PRO A 30 22.43 11.05 -2.45
N GLU A 31 21.64 11.99 -1.94
CA GLU A 31 20.80 11.82 -0.75
C GLU A 31 20.29 10.38 -0.75
N LEU A 32 20.81 9.53 0.16
CA LEU A 32 20.54 8.10 0.13
C LEU A 32 19.03 7.89 0.33
N PRO A 33 18.28 7.44 -0.70
CA PRO A 33 16.83 7.23 -0.58
C PRO A 33 16.47 6.11 0.42
N HIS A 34 17.47 5.34 0.86
CA HIS A 34 17.30 4.13 1.66
C HIS A 34 16.96 4.37 3.13
N THR A 35 17.26 5.55 3.70
CA THR A 35 16.91 5.82 5.11
C THR A 35 15.42 6.03 5.29
N THR A 36 14.77 6.65 4.31
CA THR A 36 13.34 6.92 4.29
C THR A 36 12.55 5.62 4.15
N PHE A 37 12.95 4.71 3.25
CA PHE A 37 12.29 3.40 3.10
C PHE A 37 12.32 2.55 4.38
N VAL A 38 13.48 2.44 5.04
CA VAL A 38 13.60 1.65 6.28
C VAL A 38 12.77 2.29 7.40
N THR A 39 12.73 3.62 7.44
CA THR A 39 11.92 4.39 8.38
C THR A 39 10.41 4.16 8.14
N ASP A 40 9.98 4.15 6.88
CA ASP A 40 8.60 3.87 6.48
C ASP A 40 8.17 2.46 6.93
N LEU A 41 9.01 1.45 6.68
CA LEU A 41 8.78 0.08 7.18
C LEU A 41 8.71 0.03 8.70
N ALA A 42 9.59 0.74 9.41
CA ALA A 42 9.59 0.79 10.86
C ALA A 42 8.27 1.39 11.39
N PHE A 43 7.79 2.49 10.79
CA PHE A 43 6.50 3.08 11.15
C PHE A 43 5.33 2.13 10.89
N ILE A 44 5.29 1.48 9.72
CA ILE A 44 4.26 0.49 9.38
C ILE A 44 4.25 -0.66 10.39
N MET A 45 5.43 -1.19 10.76
CA MET A 45 5.54 -2.28 11.75
C MET A 45 5.11 -1.85 13.16
N ILE A 46 5.53 -0.67 13.63
CA ILE A 46 5.19 -0.19 14.98
C ILE A 46 3.69 0.09 15.09
N ILE A 47 3.14 0.86 14.15
CA ILE A 47 1.71 1.22 14.18
C ILE A 47 0.86 -0.02 13.94
N GLY A 48 1.23 -0.88 12.98
CA GLY A 48 0.59 -2.16 12.74
C GLY A 48 0.56 -3.03 13.98
N ALA A 49 1.68 -3.15 14.70
CA ALA A 49 1.74 -3.94 15.95
C ALA A 49 0.83 -3.36 17.05
N ILE A 50 0.83 -2.04 17.24
CA ILE A 50 -0.01 -1.38 18.27
C ILE A 50 -1.50 -1.59 17.95
N VAL A 51 -1.91 -1.33 16.71
CA VAL A 51 -3.31 -1.47 16.28
C VAL A 51 -3.75 -2.93 16.35
N THR A 52 -2.94 -3.85 15.84
CA THR A 52 -3.25 -5.28 15.89
C THR A 52 -3.32 -5.80 17.33
N LEU A 53 -2.44 -5.34 18.23
CA LEU A 53 -2.52 -5.69 19.65
C LEU A 53 -3.82 -5.16 20.30
N ALA A 54 -4.25 -3.95 19.93
CA ALA A 54 -5.52 -3.41 20.39
C ALA A 54 -6.70 -4.25 19.88
N PHE A 55 -6.71 -4.64 18.61
CA PHE A 55 -7.75 -5.48 18.01
C PHE A 55 -7.76 -6.90 18.60
N PHE A 56 -6.58 -7.45 18.89
CA PHE A 56 -6.43 -8.70 19.61
C PHE A 56 -7.07 -8.63 21.00
N LYS A 57 -6.87 -7.53 21.73
CA LYS A 57 -7.52 -7.32 23.04
C LYS A 57 -9.05 -7.23 22.93
N ILE A 58 -9.57 -6.76 21.80
CA ILE A 58 -11.01 -6.66 21.50
C ILE A 58 -11.57 -7.99 20.94
N LYS A 59 -10.74 -9.04 20.79
CA LYS A 59 -11.10 -10.35 20.21
C LYS A 59 -11.61 -10.27 18.77
N GLN A 60 -11.08 -9.33 17.99
CA GLN A 60 -11.35 -9.24 16.56
C GLN A 60 -10.27 -9.98 15.76
N PRO A 61 -10.59 -10.51 14.57
CA PRO A 61 -9.60 -11.11 13.66
C PRO A 61 -8.45 -10.14 13.37
N LEU A 62 -7.20 -10.63 13.40
CA LEU A 62 -6.00 -9.78 13.32
C LEU A 62 -5.91 -9.03 11.98
N ILE A 63 -6.41 -9.63 10.91
CA ILE A 63 -6.43 -9.04 9.57
C ILE A 63 -7.23 -7.73 9.52
N ILE A 64 -8.29 -7.60 10.32
CA ILE A 64 -9.03 -6.34 10.44
C ILE A 64 -8.13 -5.27 11.06
N GLY A 65 -7.30 -5.64 12.04
CA GLY A 65 -6.29 -4.77 12.63
C GLY A 65 -5.26 -4.29 11.62
N TYR A 66 -4.71 -5.19 10.79
CA TYR A 66 -3.75 -4.80 9.73
C TYR A 66 -4.37 -3.88 8.68
N LEU A 67 -5.61 -4.15 8.24
CA LEU A 67 -6.32 -3.29 7.29
C LEU A 67 -6.61 -1.92 7.91
N PHE A 68 -7.03 -1.88 9.17
CA PHE A 68 -7.27 -0.64 9.89
C PHE A 68 -5.98 0.16 10.08
N ALA A 69 -4.87 -0.49 10.42
CA ALA A 69 -3.57 0.16 10.51
C ALA A 69 -3.14 0.76 9.15
N GLY A 70 -3.31 0.03 8.06
CA GLY A 70 -3.05 0.54 6.71
C GLY A 70 -3.94 1.73 6.35
N MET A 71 -5.22 1.70 6.71
CA MET A 71 -6.15 2.82 6.54
C MET A 71 -5.75 4.04 7.39
N LEU A 72 -5.20 3.84 8.59
CA LEU A 72 -4.73 4.90 9.47
C LEU A 72 -3.41 5.53 9.01
N ILE A 73 -2.53 4.77 8.38
CA ILE A 73 -1.22 5.23 7.90
C ILE A 73 -1.33 5.80 6.47
N GLY A 74 -2.28 5.29 5.69
CA GLY A 74 -2.43 5.64 4.29
C GLY A 74 -2.71 7.14 4.06
N PRO A 75 -2.44 7.65 2.84
CA PRO A 75 -2.58 9.07 2.51
C PRO A 75 -3.99 9.65 2.75
N LEU A 76 -5.01 8.80 2.74
CA LEU A 76 -6.43 9.14 2.95
C LEU A 76 -6.89 8.97 4.40
N SER A 77 -5.96 8.85 5.36
CA SER A 77 -6.30 8.62 6.77
C SER A 77 -7.08 9.79 7.39
N PRO A 78 -8.22 9.52 8.04
CA PRO A 78 -8.98 10.54 8.79
C PRO A 78 -8.16 11.20 9.91
N LEU A 79 -7.14 10.52 10.45
CA LEU A 79 -6.27 11.09 11.48
C LEU A 79 -5.40 12.22 10.94
N TRP A 80 -4.95 12.11 9.68
CA TRP A 80 -4.15 13.16 9.04
C TRP A 80 -5.01 14.33 8.60
N ALA A 81 -6.25 14.07 8.15
CA ALA A 81 -7.22 15.12 7.84
C ALA A 81 -7.59 15.98 9.06
N TRP A 82 -7.60 15.41 10.28
CA TRP A 82 -7.87 16.15 11.51
C TRP A 82 -6.66 16.94 12.03
N ILE A 83 -5.43 16.50 11.74
CA ILE A 83 -4.22 17.16 12.22
C ILE A 83 -3.82 18.38 11.36
N LEU A 84 -4.46 18.61 10.20
CA LEU A 84 -4.22 19.80 9.37
C LEU A 84 -5.40 20.77 9.34
N PRO A 85 -5.15 22.08 9.51
CA PRO A 85 -6.19 23.11 9.49
C PRO A 85 -6.92 23.23 8.14
N ASP A 86 -8.13 23.81 8.18
CA ASP A 86 -9.11 24.06 7.10
C ASP A 86 -8.63 24.94 5.91
N GLY A 87 -7.41 24.74 5.42
CA GLY A 87 -6.91 25.21 4.13
C GLY A 87 -6.52 23.99 3.31
N GLY A 88 -7.53 23.28 2.80
CA GLY A 88 -7.37 21.95 2.20
C GLY A 88 -6.33 21.93 1.05
N PRO A 89 -5.60 20.82 0.88
CA PRO A 89 -4.72 20.67 -0.26
C PRO A 89 -5.55 20.67 -1.55
N SER A 90 -5.17 21.52 -2.50
CA SER A 90 -5.51 21.29 -3.90
C SER A 90 -5.11 19.86 -4.26
N SER A 91 -5.85 19.24 -5.19
CA SER A 91 -5.74 17.86 -5.68
C SER A 91 -4.32 17.36 -6.04
N ASP A 92 -3.32 18.24 -5.99
CA ASP A 92 -1.93 18.01 -6.39
C ASP A 92 -1.02 17.74 -5.19
N ILE A 93 -1.46 17.97 -3.94
CA ILE A 93 -0.67 17.77 -2.70
C ILE A 93 -1.05 16.46 -1.97
N VAL A 94 -2.09 15.74 -2.41
CA VAL A 94 -2.43 14.39 -1.89
C VAL A 94 -1.27 13.40 -2.06
N GLY A 95 -0.33 13.67 -3.00
CA GLY A 95 0.88 12.87 -3.19
C GLY A 95 2.04 13.14 -2.22
N GLY A 96 2.04 14.24 -1.45
CA GLY A 96 3.19 14.67 -0.62
C GLY A 96 2.98 14.56 0.89
N VAL A 97 1.84 14.00 1.30
CA VAL A 97 1.31 14.07 2.67
C VAL A 97 1.35 12.70 3.38
N GLY A 98 1.74 11.66 2.65
CA GLY A 98 2.04 10.38 3.25
C GLY A 98 3.29 10.49 4.13
N ILE A 99 3.22 9.93 5.34
CA ILE A 99 4.42 9.56 6.12
C ILE A 99 5.32 8.64 5.29
N LEU A 100 4.74 7.95 4.29
CA LEU A 100 5.39 7.04 3.37
C LEU A 100 5.89 7.82 2.14
N SER A 101 7.21 7.81 1.98
CA SER A 101 7.93 8.49 0.90
C SER A 101 8.07 7.62 -0.36
N ASP A 102 8.08 6.30 -0.21
CA ASP A 102 8.34 5.35 -1.29
C ASP A 102 7.19 4.34 -1.46
N ILE A 103 6.06 4.82 -2.00
CA ILE A 103 4.84 4.01 -2.19
C ILE A 103 5.06 2.84 -3.17
N ASP A 104 5.91 3.04 -4.19
CA ASP A 104 6.17 2.04 -5.23
C ASP A 104 6.98 0.87 -4.67
N ALA A 105 8.02 1.16 -3.88
CA ALA A 105 8.75 0.11 -3.16
C ALA A 105 7.82 -0.64 -2.20
N LEU A 106 6.99 0.07 -1.41
CA LEU A 106 6.07 -0.57 -0.47
C LEU A 106 5.04 -1.46 -1.18
N ASN A 107 4.54 -1.06 -2.35
CA ASN A 107 3.63 -1.87 -3.15
C ASN A 107 4.30 -3.15 -3.66
N LEU A 108 5.55 -3.06 -4.12
CA LEU A 108 6.35 -4.24 -4.52
C LEU A 108 6.53 -5.21 -3.34
N PHE A 109 6.85 -4.70 -2.15
CA PHE A 109 6.99 -5.53 -0.95
C PHE A 109 5.65 -6.17 -0.53
N ALA A 110 4.54 -5.44 -0.64
CA ALA A 110 3.20 -5.97 -0.36
C ALA A 110 2.82 -7.08 -1.36
N GLU A 111 3.10 -6.90 -2.65
CA GLU A 111 2.88 -7.91 -3.68
C GLU A 111 3.72 -9.16 -3.43
N ILE A 112 5.02 -9.00 -3.14
CA ILE A 112 5.90 -10.12 -2.75
C ILE A 112 5.36 -10.82 -1.50
N GLY A 113 4.91 -10.07 -0.49
CA GLY A 113 4.32 -10.62 0.73
C GLY A 113 3.08 -11.49 0.45
N VAL A 114 2.17 -11.02 -0.39
CA VAL A 114 0.97 -11.78 -0.80
C VAL A 114 1.34 -13.02 -1.61
N ILE A 115 2.32 -12.92 -2.52
CA ILE A 115 2.82 -14.06 -3.31
C ILE A 115 3.42 -15.12 -2.38
N LEU A 116 4.27 -14.72 -1.43
CA LEU A 116 4.87 -15.63 -0.45
C LEU A 116 3.81 -16.29 0.45
N LEU A 117 2.81 -15.53 0.89
CA LEU A 117 1.69 -16.07 1.66
C LEU A 117 0.92 -17.14 0.85
N LEU A 118 0.54 -16.83 -0.38
CA LEU A 118 -0.14 -17.76 -1.27
C LEU A 118 0.72 -18.99 -1.60
N PHE A 119 2.02 -18.82 -1.71
CA PHE A 119 2.97 -19.91 -1.93
C PHE A 119 3.03 -20.86 -0.72
N VAL A 120 3.16 -20.32 0.50
CA VAL A 120 3.16 -21.12 1.74
C VAL A 120 1.85 -21.90 1.87
N ILE A 121 0.71 -21.22 1.68
CA ILE A 121 -0.61 -21.86 1.69
C ILE A 121 -0.68 -22.99 0.65
N GLY A 122 -0.14 -22.76 -0.55
CA GLY A 122 -0.10 -23.77 -1.61
C GLY A 122 0.72 -25.02 -1.25
N ILE A 123 1.82 -24.86 -0.49
CA ILE A 123 2.66 -25.97 -0.01
C ILE A 123 2.03 -26.71 1.17
N GLU A 124 1.22 -26.04 1.98
CA GLU A 124 0.58 -26.64 3.16
C GLU A 124 -0.54 -27.64 2.81
N PHE A 125 -1.21 -27.47 1.67
CA PHE A 125 -2.32 -28.36 1.27
C PHE A 125 -1.84 -29.63 0.55
N PRO A 126 -1.99 -30.83 1.15
CA PRO A 126 -1.61 -32.07 0.49
C PRO A 126 -2.56 -32.36 -0.70
N TYR A 127 -1.98 -32.70 -1.85
CA TYR A 127 -2.72 -33.00 -3.09
C TYR A 127 -3.86 -34.01 -2.89
N ALA A 128 -3.67 -35.02 -2.03
CA ALA A 128 -4.68 -36.02 -1.72
C ALA A 128 -5.97 -35.42 -1.14
N LYS A 129 -5.85 -34.37 -0.30
CA LYS A 129 -6.99 -33.71 0.33
C LYS A 129 -7.76 -32.87 -0.68
N ILE A 130 -7.06 -32.16 -1.57
CA ILE A 130 -7.66 -31.43 -2.69
C ILE A 130 -8.48 -32.37 -3.57
N LYS A 131 -7.92 -33.54 -3.94
CA LYS A 131 -8.62 -34.53 -4.78
C LYS A 131 -9.88 -35.08 -4.11
N SER A 132 -9.86 -35.28 -2.79
CA SER A 132 -11.01 -35.83 -2.05
C SER A 132 -12.20 -34.86 -1.97
N ILE A 133 -11.93 -33.55 -1.91
CA ILE A 133 -12.96 -32.51 -1.72
C ILE A 133 -13.30 -31.80 -3.05
N GLY A 134 -12.47 -31.95 -4.09
CA GLY A 134 -12.56 -31.18 -5.33
C GLY A 134 -13.92 -31.18 -6.04
N ARG A 135 -14.60 -32.33 -6.10
CA ARG A 135 -15.96 -32.39 -6.71
C ARG A 135 -16.99 -31.56 -5.94
N VAL A 136 -16.94 -31.61 -4.62
CA VAL A 136 -17.83 -30.82 -3.75
C VAL A 136 -17.44 -29.35 -3.84
N ALA A 137 -16.14 -29.04 -3.84
CA ALA A 137 -15.63 -27.68 -3.95
C ALA A 137 -16.07 -26.99 -5.26
N ILE A 138 -16.01 -27.68 -6.40
CA ILE A 138 -16.48 -27.15 -7.69
C ILE A 138 -17.99 -26.89 -7.67
N GLY A 139 -18.77 -27.82 -7.11
CA GLY A 139 -20.23 -27.69 -7.01
C GLY A 139 -20.64 -26.51 -6.15
N VAL A 140 -20.16 -26.48 -4.90
CA VAL A 140 -20.47 -25.41 -3.93
C VAL A 140 -19.90 -24.07 -4.39
N GLY A 141 -18.69 -24.05 -4.95
CA GLY A 141 -18.05 -22.83 -5.46
C GLY A 141 -18.82 -22.20 -6.61
N THR A 142 -19.23 -23.00 -7.61
CA THR A 142 -20.01 -22.48 -8.74
C THR A 142 -21.38 -21.97 -8.31
N ILE A 143 -22.08 -22.72 -7.46
CA ILE A 143 -23.39 -22.32 -6.95
C ILE A 143 -23.26 -21.06 -6.09
N GLY A 144 -22.27 -21.01 -5.20
CA GLY A 144 -21.99 -19.85 -4.36
C GLY A 144 -21.67 -18.60 -5.17
N LEU A 145 -20.85 -18.73 -6.21
CA LEU A 145 -20.48 -17.63 -7.10
C LEU A 145 -21.72 -17.07 -7.82
N ILE A 146 -22.51 -17.92 -8.48
CA ILE A 146 -23.71 -17.47 -9.21
C ILE A 146 -24.76 -16.90 -8.25
N SER A 147 -24.94 -17.52 -7.08
CA SER A 147 -25.88 -17.02 -6.06
C SER A 147 -25.45 -15.65 -5.54
N THR A 148 -24.16 -15.46 -5.23
CA THR A 148 -23.65 -14.18 -4.71
C THR A 148 -23.75 -13.10 -5.76
N LEU A 149 -23.35 -13.40 -7.00
CA LEU A 149 -23.50 -12.48 -8.13
C LEU A 149 -24.96 -12.08 -8.34
N GLY A 150 -25.90 -13.03 -8.32
CA GLY A 150 -27.33 -12.76 -8.45
C GLY A 150 -27.89 -11.88 -7.32
N VAL A 151 -27.54 -12.17 -6.07
CA VAL A 151 -28.00 -11.40 -4.89
C VAL A 151 -27.46 -9.98 -4.92
N VAL A 152 -26.17 -9.80 -5.21
CA VAL A 152 -25.56 -8.46 -5.28
C VAL A 152 -26.10 -7.68 -6.48
N PHE A 153 -26.27 -8.31 -7.64
CA PHE A 153 -26.87 -7.69 -8.81
C PHE A 153 -28.30 -7.20 -8.54
N TYR A 154 -29.12 -8.04 -7.92
CA TYR A 154 -30.48 -7.66 -7.53
C TYR A 154 -30.48 -6.50 -6.51
N SER A 155 -29.58 -6.54 -5.53
CA SER A 155 -29.45 -5.46 -4.55
C SER A 155 -28.99 -4.15 -5.20
N ALA A 156 -28.04 -4.20 -6.13
CA ALA A 156 -27.52 -3.04 -6.85
C ALA A 156 -28.58 -2.40 -7.76
N THR A 157 -29.35 -3.22 -8.49
CA THR A 157 -30.47 -2.73 -9.30
C THR A 157 -31.60 -2.16 -8.44
N ALA A 158 -31.86 -2.71 -7.25
CA ALA A 158 -32.82 -2.15 -6.28
C ALA A 158 -32.38 -0.76 -5.73
N LEU A 159 -31.08 -0.48 -5.70
CA LEU A 159 -30.52 0.84 -5.39
C LEU A 159 -30.60 1.83 -6.55
N GLY A 160 -31.15 1.43 -7.70
CA GLY A 160 -31.32 2.28 -8.88
C GLY A 160 -30.11 2.34 -9.81
N LEU A 161 -29.14 1.44 -9.65
CA LEU A 161 -27.96 1.39 -10.52
C LEU A 161 -28.33 0.85 -11.91
N ASN A 162 -27.64 1.36 -12.94
CA ASN A 162 -27.81 0.89 -14.31
C ASN A 162 -27.33 -0.57 -14.45
N PHE A 163 -27.82 -1.30 -15.46
CA PHE A 163 -27.50 -2.72 -15.67
C PHE A 163 -26.00 -2.98 -15.68
N MET A 164 -25.23 -2.16 -16.41
CA MET A 164 -23.78 -2.35 -16.53
C MET A 164 -23.05 -2.08 -15.21
N ASP A 165 -23.46 -1.05 -14.46
CA ASP A 165 -22.86 -0.71 -13.18
C ASP A 165 -23.18 -1.76 -12.11
N ALA A 166 -24.44 -2.22 -12.08
CA ALA A 166 -24.88 -3.30 -11.20
C ALA A 166 -24.15 -4.62 -11.51
N LEU A 167 -23.97 -4.95 -12.80
CA LEU A 167 -23.23 -6.14 -13.21
C LEU A 167 -21.76 -6.04 -12.81
N PHE A 168 -21.13 -4.88 -13.03
CA PHE A 168 -19.74 -4.65 -12.63
C PHE A 168 -19.54 -4.80 -11.12
N ILE A 169 -20.38 -4.15 -10.31
CA ILE A 169 -20.32 -4.24 -8.83
C ILE A 169 -20.60 -5.67 -8.36
N SER A 170 -21.58 -6.35 -8.95
CA SER A 170 -21.90 -7.73 -8.60
C SER A 170 -20.77 -8.70 -8.90
N ALA A 171 -20.10 -8.54 -10.05
CA ALA A 171 -18.94 -9.34 -10.41
C ALA A 171 -17.78 -9.05 -9.46
N ALA A 172 -17.48 -7.78 -9.20
CA ALA A 172 -16.40 -7.37 -8.30
C ALA A 172 -16.58 -7.91 -6.87
N LEU A 173 -17.80 -7.84 -6.32
CA LEU A 173 -18.11 -8.32 -4.97
C LEU A 173 -18.31 -9.85 -4.88
N SER A 174 -18.52 -10.54 -6.00
CA SER A 174 -18.67 -12.01 -6.01
C SER A 174 -17.37 -12.77 -5.79
N VAL A 175 -16.22 -12.11 -5.98
CA VAL A 175 -14.89 -12.71 -5.83
C VAL A 175 -14.47 -12.74 -4.36
N SER A 176 -14.18 -13.92 -3.85
CA SER A 176 -13.69 -14.11 -2.48
C SER A 176 -12.16 -14.19 -2.44
N SER A 177 -11.52 -13.50 -1.49
CA SER A 177 -10.07 -13.60 -1.25
C SER A 177 -9.74 -14.87 -0.45
N THR A 178 -9.34 -15.93 -1.15
CA THR A 178 -9.01 -17.24 -0.54
C THR A 178 -7.82 -17.14 0.40
N ALA A 179 -6.81 -16.32 0.09
CA ALA A 179 -5.63 -16.10 0.92
C ALA A 179 -6.01 -15.62 2.34
N ILE A 180 -6.93 -14.65 2.41
CA ILE A 180 -7.39 -14.06 3.67
C ILE A 180 -8.18 -15.08 4.48
N ILE A 181 -9.10 -15.82 3.85
CA ILE A 181 -9.91 -16.83 4.54
C ILE A 181 -9.02 -17.91 5.15
N VAL A 182 -8.05 -18.41 4.39
CA VAL A 182 -7.11 -19.43 4.89
C VAL A 182 -6.31 -18.88 6.06
N LYS A 183 -5.80 -17.65 5.94
CA LYS A 183 -5.07 -17.00 7.04
C LYS A 183 -5.92 -16.85 8.31
N ILE A 184 -7.20 -16.51 8.18
CA ILE A 184 -8.14 -16.43 9.32
C ILE A 184 -8.39 -17.81 9.94
N LEU A 185 -8.40 -18.88 9.15
CA LEU A 185 -8.64 -20.24 9.65
C LEU A 185 -7.41 -20.86 10.32
N GLU A 186 -6.21 -20.41 9.96
CA GLU A 186 -4.94 -20.81 10.58
C GLU A 186 -4.62 -20.01 11.86
N GLU A 187 -5.13 -18.77 11.96
CA GLU A 187 -5.06 -17.93 13.18
C GLU A 187 -6.00 -18.42 14.29
#